data_AF-X1RC70-F1
#
_entry.id   AF-X1RC70-F1
#
_cell.length_a   1.000
_cell.length_b   1.000
_cell.length_c   1.000
_cell.angle_alpha   90.00
_cell.angle_beta   90.00
_cell.angle_gamma   90.00
#
_symmetry.space_group_name_H-M   'P 1'
#
loop_
_entity.id
_entity.type
_entity.pdbx_description
1 polymer ?
#
loop_
_entity_poly.entity_id
_entity_poly.type
_entity_poly.pdbx_seq_one_letter_code
_entity_poly.pdbx_strand_id
1 'polypeptide(L)'
;MIVYDAGGNNNGHLDPGETIDLTSTLKNIGGVDFTDLATTIECPSDPYITITDNSGYFGFLAIDSTKENTGDPYVVTASSSTPQGHNAEFKLIATDNTFVDTFDFNLVVGTYNYLVWNPDPTPSSGQRIDSILTSIGFTGSYSINLPITELGMYQAIFVCVGIYSNNYIIGASSSEASALVDYLNNGGHMYLEGGDVWFYDPPSQGAMILAHS
;
A
#
# COMPACT_ATOMS: atom_id res chain seq x y z
N MET A 1 -0.49 -11.28 1.16
CA MET A 1 -0.66 -11.53 -0.28
C MET A 1 0.52 -10.95 -1.01
N ILE A 2 0.98 -11.59 -2.07
CA ILE A 2 1.98 -11.06 -2.99
C ILE A 2 1.33 -10.97 -4.37
N VAL A 3 1.52 -9.83 -5.04
CA VAL A 3 1.07 -9.59 -6.41
C VAL A 3 2.23 -9.88 -7.34
N TYR A 4 2.02 -10.77 -8.32
CA TYR A 4 2.93 -11.04 -9.41
C TYR A 4 2.29 -10.54 -10.72
N ASP A 5 2.76 -9.40 -11.20
CA ASP A 5 2.23 -8.70 -12.38
C ASP A 5 3.15 -8.86 -13.60
N ALA A 6 3.69 -10.07 -13.80
CA ALA A 6 4.65 -10.35 -14.88
C ALA A 6 4.11 -10.03 -16.29
N GLY A 7 2.78 -10.03 -16.46
CA GLY A 7 2.09 -9.66 -17.69
C GLY A 7 1.80 -8.16 -17.86
N GLY A 8 2.09 -7.34 -16.84
CA GLY A 8 1.88 -5.89 -16.80
C GLY A 8 3.21 -5.12 -16.81
N ASN A 9 3.26 -4.05 -16.02
CA ASN A 9 4.45 -3.18 -15.92
C ASN A 9 5.52 -3.65 -14.91
N ASN A 10 5.31 -4.78 -14.21
CA ASN A 10 6.22 -5.37 -13.22
C ASN A 10 6.51 -4.45 -12.02
N ASN A 11 5.53 -3.65 -11.61
CA ASN A 11 5.63 -2.76 -10.45
C ASN A 11 5.16 -3.41 -9.14
N GLY A 12 4.65 -4.65 -9.18
CA GLY A 12 4.14 -5.36 -8.01
C GLY A 12 2.77 -4.87 -7.51
N HIS A 13 2.01 -4.21 -8.38
CA HIS A 13 0.65 -3.74 -8.12
C HIS A 13 -0.32 -4.22 -9.20
N LEU A 14 -1.61 -4.13 -8.90
CA LEU A 14 -2.67 -4.35 -9.89
C LEU A 14 -3.03 -3.00 -10.50
N ASP A 15 -2.66 -2.72 -11.73
CA ASP A 15 -3.08 -1.48 -12.41
C ASP A 15 -4.40 -1.65 -13.19
N PRO A 16 -5.15 -0.55 -13.45
CA PRO A 16 -6.33 -0.62 -14.30
C PRO A 16 -6.03 -1.22 -15.68
N GLY A 17 -6.73 -2.29 -16.03
CA GLY A 17 -6.57 -3.00 -17.30
C GLY A 17 -5.58 -4.16 -17.26
N GLU A 18 -4.93 -4.41 -16.12
CA GLU A 18 -3.97 -5.49 -15.96
C GLU A 18 -4.61 -6.78 -15.43
N THR A 19 -3.95 -7.90 -15.74
CA THR A 19 -4.21 -9.22 -15.16
C THR A 19 -2.96 -9.67 -14.43
N ILE A 20 -3.13 -10.11 -13.18
CA ILE A 20 -2.04 -10.53 -12.29
C ILE A 20 -2.25 -11.96 -11.81
N ASP A 21 -1.15 -12.60 -11.47
CA ASP A 21 -1.13 -13.78 -10.60
C ASP A 21 -1.02 -13.28 -9.14
N LEU A 22 -1.93 -13.72 -8.28
CA LEU A 22 -1.99 -13.36 -6.87
C LEU A 22 -1.67 -14.60 -6.03
N THR A 23 -0.77 -14.47 -5.05
CA THR A 23 -0.48 -15.55 -4.11
C THR A 23 -0.76 -15.15 -2.67
N SER A 24 -1.15 -16.14 -1.87
CA SER A 24 -1.29 -16.05 -0.43
C SER A 24 -0.24 -16.91 0.27
N THR A 25 0.28 -16.39 1.37
CA THR A 25 1.10 -17.15 2.31
C THR A 25 0.27 -17.45 3.54
N LEU A 26 0.10 -18.73 3.87
CA LEU A 26 -0.63 -19.17 5.06
C LEU A 26 0.31 -19.85 6.04
N LYS A 27 0.12 -19.58 7.33
CA LYS A 27 0.80 -20.24 8.43
C LYS A 27 -0.21 -21.05 9.24
N ASN A 28 0.06 -22.32 9.46
CA ASN A 28 -0.72 -23.11 10.40
C ASN A 28 -0.31 -22.77 11.84
N ILE A 29 -1.16 -22.01 12.53
CA ILE A 29 -1.01 -21.67 13.96
C ILE A 29 -1.91 -22.51 14.86
N GLY A 30 -2.58 -23.51 14.28
CA GLY A 30 -3.46 -24.45 15.00
C GLY A 30 -2.68 -25.55 15.70
N GLY A 31 -3.42 -26.44 16.38
CA GLY A 31 -2.87 -27.59 17.10
C GLY A 31 -2.86 -28.91 16.31
N VAL A 32 -3.24 -28.88 15.03
CA VAL A 32 -3.35 -30.06 14.15
C VAL A 32 -2.82 -29.74 12.76
N ASP A 33 -2.27 -30.76 12.09
CA ASP A 33 -1.85 -30.63 10.69
C ASP A 33 -3.08 -30.49 9.79
N PHE A 34 -2.97 -29.64 8.77
CA PHE A 34 -3.87 -29.71 7.63
C PHE A 34 -3.40 -30.81 6.69
N THR A 35 -4.36 -31.59 6.18
CA THR A 35 -4.09 -32.71 5.27
C THR A 35 -4.31 -32.34 3.82
N ASP A 36 -5.26 -31.45 3.55
CA ASP A 36 -5.69 -31.08 2.20
C ASP A 36 -6.22 -29.64 2.19
N LEU A 37 -5.36 -28.68 2.55
CA LEU A 37 -5.74 -27.27 2.63
C LEU A 37 -5.92 -26.69 1.21
N ALA A 38 -7.13 -26.24 0.93
CA ALA A 38 -7.48 -25.47 -0.26
C ALA A 38 -8.02 -24.11 0.13
N THR A 39 -7.96 -23.18 -0.82
CA THR A 39 -8.39 -21.79 -0.64
C THR A 39 -9.17 -21.31 -1.84
N THR A 40 -10.08 -20.37 -1.60
CA THR A 40 -10.81 -19.67 -2.64
C THR A 40 -10.83 -18.18 -2.36
N ILE A 41 -10.62 -17.34 -3.38
CA ILE A 41 -10.83 -15.89 -3.25
C ILE A 41 -12.17 -15.45 -3.83
N GLU A 42 -12.77 -14.45 -3.20
CA GLU A 42 -14.02 -13.83 -3.65
C GLU A 42 -13.93 -12.30 -3.56
N CYS A 43 -14.52 -11.60 -4.52
CA CYS A 43 -14.65 -10.13 -4.51
C CYS A 43 -16.09 -9.75 -4.89
N PRO A 44 -17.08 -10.04 -4.02
CA PRO A 44 -18.49 -10.10 -4.42
C PRO A 44 -19.13 -8.74 -4.73
N SER A 45 -18.55 -7.64 -4.27
CA SER A 45 -19.12 -6.30 -4.34
C SER A 45 -18.46 -5.38 -5.36
N ASP A 46 -17.42 -5.84 -6.05
CA ASP A 46 -16.60 -4.98 -6.90
C ASP A 46 -16.91 -5.14 -8.39
N PRO A 47 -17.49 -4.13 -9.06
CA PRO A 47 -17.81 -4.21 -10.48
C PRO A 47 -16.58 -4.09 -11.38
N TYR A 48 -15.42 -3.71 -10.85
CA TYR A 48 -14.20 -3.51 -11.61
C TYR A 48 -13.27 -4.73 -11.60
N ILE A 49 -13.49 -5.69 -10.71
CA ILE A 49 -12.64 -6.87 -10.55
C ILE A 49 -13.29 -8.08 -11.22
N THR A 50 -12.49 -8.78 -12.02
CA THR A 50 -12.84 -10.11 -12.55
C THR A 50 -11.84 -11.13 -12.03
N ILE A 51 -12.33 -12.22 -11.46
CA ILE A 51 -11.50 -13.34 -11.01
C ILE A 51 -11.68 -14.48 -12.01
N THR A 52 -10.64 -14.79 -12.79
CA THR A 52 -10.70 -15.86 -13.80
C THR A 52 -10.23 -17.20 -13.25
N ASP A 53 -9.38 -17.18 -12.23
CA ASP A 53 -9.08 -18.34 -11.39
C ASP A 53 -9.16 -17.91 -9.93
N ASN A 54 -10.10 -18.50 -9.19
CA ASN A 54 -10.33 -18.18 -7.80
C ASN A 54 -9.79 -19.24 -6.85
N SER A 55 -9.23 -20.33 -7.34
CA SER A 55 -8.71 -21.44 -6.53
C SER A 55 -7.23 -21.26 -6.20
N GLY A 56 -6.86 -21.72 -5.01
CA GLY A 56 -5.47 -21.86 -4.62
C GLY A 56 -5.30 -23.10 -3.77
N TYR A 57 -4.21 -23.84 -3.98
CA TYR A 57 -4.00 -25.13 -3.34
C TYR A 57 -2.71 -25.19 -2.51
N PHE A 58 -2.86 -25.60 -1.24
CA PHE A 58 -1.77 -25.75 -0.28
C PHE A 58 -1.52 -27.22 0.07
N GLY A 59 -2.52 -28.10 -0.03
CA GLY A 59 -2.41 -29.51 0.34
C GLY A 59 -2.00 -29.70 1.80
N PHE A 60 -1.09 -30.64 2.07
CA PHE A 60 -0.56 -30.85 3.43
C PHE A 60 0.18 -29.61 3.96
N LEU A 61 -0.20 -29.17 5.16
CA LEU A 61 0.43 -28.07 5.89
C LEU A 61 0.56 -28.45 7.38
N ALA A 62 1.78 -28.82 7.78
CA ALA A 62 2.09 -29.20 9.16
C ALA A 62 1.89 -28.05 10.14
N ILE A 63 1.67 -28.37 11.41
CA ILE A 63 1.65 -27.41 12.53
C ILE A 63 2.93 -26.55 12.49
N ASP A 64 2.76 -25.26 12.78
CA ASP A 64 3.81 -24.23 12.81
C ASP A 64 4.53 -23.98 11.48
N SER A 65 4.14 -24.65 10.40
CA SER A 65 4.69 -24.45 9.07
C SER A 65 3.96 -23.36 8.30
N THR A 66 4.68 -22.77 7.35
CA THR A 66 4.20 -21.73 6.44
C THR A 66 4.34 -22.23 5.01
N LYS A 67 3.35 -21.96 4.17
CA LYS A 67 3.39 -22.28 2.75
C LYS A 67 2.75 -21.16 1.93
N GLU A 68 3.08 -21.12 0.65
CA GLU A 68 2.54 -20.21 -0.34
C GLU A 68 1.99 -21.03 -1.52
N ASN A 69 0.91 -20.56 -2.16
CA ASN A 69 0.29 -21.23 -3.32
C ASN A 69 0.98 -20.89 -4.65
N THR A 70 2.31 -20.76 -4.71
CA THR A 70 3.03 -20.41 -5.95
C THR A 70 2.84 -21.42 -7.09
N GLY A 71 2.45 -22.67 -6.78
CA GLY A 71 2.12 -23.68 -7.78
C GLY A 71 0.69 -23.60 -8.34
N ASP A 72 -0.16 -22.78 -7.72
CA ASP A 72 -1.58 -22.60 -8.06
C ASP A 72 -2.05 -21.20 -7.62
N PRO A 73 -1.56 -20.13 -8.27
CA PRO A 73 -1.91 -18.76 -7.94
C PRO A 73 -3.34 -18.43 -8.39
N TYR A 74 -3.96 -17.45 -7.72
CA TYR A 74 -5.23 -16.90 -8.20
C TYR A 74 -4.97 -15.97 -9.38
N VAL A 75 -5.93 -15.85 -10.30
CA VAL A 75 -5.82 -14.95 -11.46
C VAL A 75 -6.90 -13.88 -11.38
N VAL A 76 -6.46 -12.62 -11.27
CA VAL A 76 -7.32 -11.46 -11.06
C VAL A 76 -7.05 -10.41 -12.13
N THR A 77 -8.11 -9.85 -12.69
CA THR A 77 -8.06 -8.76 -13.68
C THR A 77 -8.79 -7.53 -13.13
N ALA A 78 -8.17 -6.36 -13.22
CA ALA A 78 -8.85 -5.08 -13.00
C ALA A 78 -9.31 -4.49 -14.35
N SER A 79 -10.52 -3.95 -14.40
CA SER A 79 -11.01 -3.23 -15.58
C SER A 79 -10.10 -2.04 -15.90
N SER A 80 -9.94 -1.70 -17.18
CA SER A 80 -9.25 -0.47 -17.60
C SER A 80 -9.99 0.81 -17.17
N SER A 81 -11.27 0.69 -16.79
CA SER A 81 -12.07 1.79 -16.24
C SER A 81 -11.96 1.95 -14.73
N THR A 82 -11.16 1.12 -14.05
CA THR A 82 -11.02 1.18 -12.59
C THR A 82 -10.37 2.50 -12.19
N PRO A 83 -10.98 3.30 -11.29
CA PRO A 83 -10.37 4.52 -10.79
C PRO A 83 -9.03 4.25 -10.09
N GLN A 84 -8.10 5.20 -10.20
CA GLN A 84 -6.83 5.15 -9.47
C GLN A 84 -7.07 5.25 -7.96
N GLY A 85 -6.49 4.32 -7.19
CA GLY A 85 -6.65 4.24 -5.75
C GLY A 85 -7.93 3.54 -5.30
N HIS A 86 -8.65 2.91 -6.24
CA HIS A 86 -9.83 2.11 -5.95
C HIS A 86 -9.46 0.94 -5.04
N ASN A 87 -10.18 0.79 -3.93
CA ASN A 87 -9.93 -0.25 -2.94
C ASN A 87 -10.86 -1.44 -3.19
N ALA A 88 -10.31 -2.52 -3.75
CA ALA A 88 -11.06 -3.75 -3.96
C ALA A 88 -10.98 -4.63 -2.71
N GLU A 89 -12.14 -4.96 -2.13
CA GLU A 89 -12.27 -5.78 -0.93
C GLU A 89 -12.46 -7.25 -1.32
N PHE A 90 -11.54 -8.10 -0.86
CA PHE A 90 -11.55 -9.53 -1.12
C PHE A 90 -11.73 -10.33 0.16
N LYS A 91 -12.21 -11.56 -0.03
CA LYS A 91 -12.22 -12.61 0.98
C LYS A 91 -11.38 -13.76 0.49
N LEU A 92 -10.50 -14.27 1.34
CA LEU A 92 -9.89 -15.58 1.17
C LEU A 92 -10.57 -16.54 2.12
N ILE A 93 -11.14 -17.62 1.59
CA ILE A 93 -11.79 -18.68 2.33
C ILE A 93 -10.87 -19.89 2.31
N ALA A 94 -10.40 -20.33 3.48
CA ALA A 94 -9.54 -21.50 3.63
C ALA A 94 -10.36 -22.69 4.13
N THR A 95 -10.20 -23.86 3.51
CA THR A 95 -10.97 -25.06 3.82
C THR A 95 -10.09 -26.31 3.91
N ASP A 96 -10.33 -27.14 4.93
CA ASP A 96 -9.83 -28.51 5.04
C ASP A 96 -10.87 -29.36 5.78
N ASN A 97 -11.50 -30.31 5.09
CA ASN A 97 -12.58 -31.16 5.62
C ASN A 97 -13.75 -30.35 6.21
N THR A 98 -13.78 -30.20 7.55
CA THR A 98 -14.82 -29.45 8.29
C THR A 98 -14.32 -28.09 8.76
N PHE A 99 -13.02 -27.84 8.66
CA PHE A 99 -12.43 -26.54 8.95
C PHE A 99 -12.78 -25.57 7.82
N VAL A 100 -13.27 -24.40 8.20
CA VAL A 100 -13.46 -23.25 7.33
C VAL A 100 -13.03 -22.02 8.11
N ASP A 101 -12.17 -21.21 7.50
CA ASP A 101 -11.78 -19.89 8.02
C ASP A 101 -11.85 -18.87 6.89
N THR A 102 -12.00 -17.59 7.25
CA THR A 102 -12.15 -16.51 6.27
C THR A 102 -11.30 -15.33 6.67
N PHE A 103 -10.51 -14.84 5.72
CA PHE A 103 -9.63 -13.70 5.88
C PHE A 103 -10.06 -12.60 4.90
N ASP A 104 -10.37 -11.42 5.42
CA ASP A 104 -10.60 -10.25 4.58
C ASP A 104 -9.25 -9.60 4.24
N PHE A 105 -9.08 -9.18 2.99
CA PHE A 105 -7.93 -8.41 2.54
C PHE A 105 -8.31 -7.46 1.43
N ASN A 106 -7.51 -6.41 1.24
CA ASN A 106 -7.76 -5.41 0.22
C ASN A 106 -6.62 -5.34 -0.79
N LEU A 107 -6.96 -5.05 -2.03
CA LEU A 107 -6.01 -4.66 -3.06
C LEU A 107 -6.38 -3.27 -3.58
N VAL A 108 -5.41 -2.36 -3.52
CA VAL A 108 -5.56 -1.04 -4.16
C VAL A 108 -5.21 -1.20 -5.63
N VAL A 109 -6.12 -0.77 -6.51
CA VAL A 109 -5.92 -0.77 -7.96
C VAL A 109 -5.30 0.56 -8.38
N GLY A 110 -4.17 0.49 -9.07
CA GLY A 110 -3.39 1.65 -9.47
C GLY A 110 -2.56 2.24 -8.35
N THR A 111 -2.44 3.56 -8.36
CA THR A 111 -1.72 4.35 -7.35
C THR A 111 -2.56 4.61 -6.10
N TYR A 112 -1.94 4.54 -4.93
CA TYR A 112 -2.53 5.05 -3.69
C TYR A 112 -2.83 6.55 -3.81
N ASN A 113 -3.88 7.01 -3.16
CA ASN A 113 -4.22 8.43 -3.19
C ASN A 113 -3.20 9.30 -2.45
N TYR A 114 -2.59 8.79 -1.38
CA TYR A 114 -1.60 9.56 -0.64
C TYR A 114 -0.56 8.75 0.14
N LEU A 115 0.60 9.35 0.37
CA LEU A 115 1.54 8.99 1.42
C LEU A 115 1.63 10.13 2.44
N VAL A 116 1.47 9.84 3.73
CA VAL A 116 1.89 10.74 4.79
C VAL A 116 3.26 10.29 5.28
N TRP A 117 4.30 11.05 4.94
CA TRP A 117 5.62 10.87 5.52
C TRP A 117 5.78 11.82 6.70
N ASN A 118 5.84 11.27 7.91
CA ASN A 118 5.80 12.02 9.15
C ASN A 118 6.91 11.59 10.12
N PRO A 119 8.17 12.01 9.89
CA PRO A 119 9.28 11.75 10.80
C PRO A 119 9.25 12.62 12.07
N ASP A 120 8.27 13.52 12.23
CA ASP A 120 8.09 14.37 13.42
C ASP A 120 7.92 13.53 14.71
N PRO A 121 8.75 13.72 15.75
CA PRO A 121 8.58 13.11 17.07
C PRO A 121 7.30 13.54 17.80
N THR A 122 6.66 14.63 17.36
CA THR A 122 5.36 15.15 17.83
C THR A 122 4.28 15.09 16.73
N PRO A 123 3.95 13.90 16.19
CA PRO A 123 3.37 13.67 14.86
C PRO A 123 1.89 14.08 14.67
N SER A 124 1.36 14.99 15.49
CA SER A 124 -0.07 15.27 15.59
C SER A 124 -0.72 15.69 14.28
N SER A 125 -0.04 16.46 13.43
CA SER A 125 -0.57 16.90 12.14
C SER A 125 -0.67 15.75 11.14
N GLY A 126 0.43 15.03 10.88
CA GLY A 126 0.40 13.89 9.96
C GLY A 126 -0.57 12.79 10.42
N GLN A 127 -0.67 12.51 11.72
CA GLN A 127 -1.67 11.57 12.25
C GLN A 127 -3.11 12.02 11.96
N ARG A 128 -3.38 13.32 12.05
CA ARG A 128 -4.71 13.89 11.74
C ARG A 128 -4.99 13.86 10.25
N ILE A 129 -4.02 14.18 9.40
CA ILE A 129 -4.16 14.13 7.94
C ILE A 129 -4.53 12.70 7.53
N ASP A 130 -3.75 11.72 7.96
CA ASP A 130 -4.01 10.30 7.66
C ASP A 130 -5.39 9.84 8.16
N SER A 131 -5.73 10.15 9.42
CA SER A 131 -7.03 9.81 10.01
C SER A 131 -8.19 10.40 9.21
N ILE A 132 -8.09 11.65 8.76
CA ILE A 132 -9.15 12.32 8.01
C ILE A 132 -9.27 11.72 6.61
N LEU A 133 -8.15 11.58 5.88
CA LEU A 133 -8.13 11.05 4.52
C LEU A 133 -8.70 9.63 4.48
N THR A 134 -8.28 8.77 5.42
CA THR A 134 -8.85 7.44 5.58
C THR A 134 -10.35 7.51 5.88
N SER A 135 -10.80 8.40 6.78
CA SER A 135 -12.21 8.50 7.17
C SER A 135 -13.15 8.93 6.04
N ILE A 136 -12.63 9.61 5.02
CA ILE A 136 -13.39 10.05 3.84
C ILE A 136 -13.19 9.13 2.63
N GLY A 137 -12.51 7.99 2.82
CA GLY A 137 -12.40 6.91 1.83
C GLY A 137 -11.21 7.01 0.87
N PHE A 138 -10.22 7.87 1.14
CA PHE A 138 -8.96 7.83 0.38
C PHE A 138 -8.08 6.67 0.86
N THR A 139 -7.43 6.01 -0.08
CA THR A 139 -6.43 4.96 0.19
C THR A 139 -5.04 5.58 0.29
N GLY A 140 -4.26 5.19 1.30
CA GLY A 140 -2.93 5.72 1.46
C GLY A 140 -2.13 5.01 2.53
N SER A 141 -0.94 5.53 2.78
CA SER A 141 0.01 4.99 3.74
C SER A 141 0.49 6.08 4.68
N TYR A 142 0.72 5.72 5.94
CA TYR A 142 1.41 6.55 6.91
C TYR A 142 2.77 5.93 7.26
N SER A 143 3.85 6.70 7.19
CA SER A 143 5.19 6.21 7.50
C SER A 143 6.05 7.27 8.19
N ILE A 144 6.92 6.81 9.09
CA ILE A 144 7.98 7.64 9.69
C ILE A 144 9.28 7.65 8.85
N ASN A 145 9.44 6.68 7.94
CA ASN A 145 10.57 6.58 7.00
C ASN A 145 10.07 6.80 5.57
N LEU A 146 10.77 7.60 4.76
CA LEU A 146 10.36 7.83 3.38
C LEU A 146 10.70 6.59 2.52
N PRO A 147 9.73 5.97 1.82
CA PRO A 147 10.00 4.86 0.92
C PRO A 147 10.51 5.38 -0.43
N ILE A 148 11.78 5.81 -0.45
CA ILE A 148 12.40 6.58 -1.55
C ILE A 148 12.33 5.92 -2.94
N THR A 149 12.14 4.60 -3.03
CA THR A 149 12.05 3.86 -4.30
C THR A 149 10.61 3.68 -4.81
N GLU A 150 9.62 4.02 -3.99
CA GLU A 150 8.22 3.65 -4.19
C GLU A 150 7.31 4.90 -4.27
N LEU A 151 7.88 6.11 -4.30
CA LEU A 151 7.10 7.35 -4.28
C LEU A 151 6.16 7.48 -5.49
N GLY A 152 6.51 6.88 -6.63
CA GLY A 152 5.66 6.85 -7.83
C GLY A 152 4.34 6.09 -7.65
N MET A 153 4.19 5.32 -6.57
CA MET A 153 2.95 4.61 -6.23
C MET A 153 1.89 5.52 -5.61
N TYR A 154 2.21 6.79 -5.32
CA TYR A 154 1.34 7.70 -4.59
C TYR A 154 0.97 8.93 -5.45
N GLN A 155 -0.32 9.25 -5.53
CA GLN A 155 -0.81 10.43 -6.24
C GLN A 155 -0.40 11.74 -5.56
N ALA A 156 -0.29 11.73 -4.22
CA ALA A 156 0.20 12.86 -3.45
C ALA A 156 1.06 12.43 -2.25
N ILE A 157 2.01 13.27 -1.85
CA ILE A 157 2.82 13.08 -0.62
C ILE A 157 2.60 14.26 0.32
N PHE A 158 2.19 13.96 1.55
CA PHE A 158 2.14 14.89 2.66
C PHE A 158 3.42 14.72 3.51
N VAL A 159 4.31 15.69 3.40
CA VAL A 159 5.59 15.74 4.13
C VAL A 159 5.38 16.54 5.42
N CYS A 160 5.38 15.85 6.55
CA CYS A 160 5.13 16.44 7.87
C CYS A 160 6.40 16.30 8.73
N VAL A 161 7.28 17.29 8.70
CA VAL A 161 8.60 17.17 9.35
C VAL A 161 8.70 17.88 10.70
N GLY A 162 7.60 18.39 11.22
CA GLY A 162 7.54 19.03 12.54
C GLY A 162 8.18 20.42 12.57
N ILE A 163 8.10 21.06 13.73
CA ILE A 163 8.63 22.40 13.98
C ILE A 163 9.74 22.37 15.03
N TYR A 164 10.65 23.36 14.99
CA TYR A 164 11.69 23.51 16.00
C TYR A 164 11.07 23.57 17.42
N SER A 165 11.67 22.94 18.44
CA SER A 165 12.97 22.26 18.47
C SER A 165 12.97 20.78 18.13
N ASN A 166 11.85 20.25 17.63
CA ASN A 166 11.67 18.81 17.39
C ASN A 166 11.48 18.49 15.91
N ASN A 167 11.97 19.32 14.99
CA ASN A 167 11.81 19.08 13.55
C ASN A 167 12.82 18.05 13.02
N TYR A 168 12.41 17.35 11.97
CA TYR A 168 13.27 16.57 11.10
C TYR A 168 13.78 17.47 9.97
N ILE A 169 15.09 17.48 9.72
CA ILE A 169 15.71 18.30 8.68
C ILE A 169 15.97 17.42 7.45
N ILE A 170 15.38 17.78 6.32
CA ILE A 170 15.68 17.15 5.03
C ILE A 170 16.96 17.79 4.48
N GLY A 171 18.07 17.07 4.55
CA GLY A 171 19.35 17.59 4.04
C GLY A 171 19.33 17.75 2.51
N ALA A 172 19.84 18.87 1.98
CA ALA A 172 19.81 19.17 0.54
C ALA A 172 20.46 18.11 -0.37
N SER A 173 21.37 17.29 0.17
CA SER A 173 22.04 16.18 -0.54
C SER A 173 21.60 14.81 -0.05
N SER A 174 20.49 14.72 0.69
CA SER A 174 19.98 13.45 1.20
C SER A 174 19.25 12.66 0.11
N SER A 175 19.12 11.35 0.33
CA SER A 175 18.32 10.48 -0.53
C SER A 175 16.85 10.90 -0.54
N GLU A 176 16.32 11.40 0.57
CA GLU A 176 14.95 11.90 0.68
C GLU A 176 14.75 13.15 -0.18
N ALA A 177 15.66 14.12 -0.10
CA ALA A 177 15.60 15.32 -0.95
C ALA A 177 15.60 14.96 -2.44
N SER A 178 16.50 14.05 -2.83
CA SER A 178 16.61 13.59 -4.22
C SER A 178 15.32 12.89 -4.69
N ALA A 179 14.79 11.96 -3.89
CA ALA A 179 13.58 11.22 -4.21
C ALA A 179 12.33 12.13 -4.32
N LEU A 180 12.18 13.10 -3.42
CA LEU A 180 11.06 14.05 -3.47
C LEU A 180 11.14 14.99 -4.68
N VAL A 181 12.36 15.42 -5.06
CA VAL A 181 12.57 16.21 -6.29
C VAL A 181 12.24 15.38 -7.53
N ASP A 182 12.72 14.14 -7.60
CA ASP A 182 12.41 13.23 -8.72
C ASP A 182 10.91 12.95 -8.82
N TYR A 183 10.24 12.75 -7.68
CA TYR A 183 8.79 12.58 -7.62
C TYR A 183 8.03 13.78 -8.21
N LEU A 184 8.38 15.01 -7.81
CA LEU A 184 7.77 16.23 -8.35
C LEU A 184 8.07 16.42 -9.84
N ASN A 185 9.30 16.13 -10.27
CA ASN A 185 9.70 16.22 -11.68
C ASN A 185 8.93 15.22 -12.57
N ASN A 186 8.50 14.10 -12.00
CA ASN A 186 7.66 13.10 -12.67
C ASN A 186 6.15 13.40 -12.58
N GLY A 187 5.77 14.61 -12.15
CA GLY A 187 4.37 15.06 -12.11
C GLY A 187 3.62 14.74 -10.81
N GLY A 188 4.33 14.25 -9.78
CA GLY A 188 3.76 14.04 -8.45
C GLY A 188 3.31 15.33 -7.78
N HIS A 189 2.48 15.19 -6.75
CA HIS A 189 1.96 16.33 -5.97
C HIS A 189 2.44 16.26 -4.52
N MET A 190 2.95 17.36 -3.99
CA MET A 190 3.48 17.38 -2.63
C MET A 190 2.92 18.54 -1.82
N TYR A 191 2.44 18.23 -0.61
CA TYR A 191 2.25 19.21 0.45
C TYR A 191 3.39 19.05 1.46
N LEU A 192 3.98 20.15 1.90
CA LEU A 192 5.06 20.13 2.88
C LEU A 192 4.76 21.12 4.01
N GLU A 193 4.83 20.61 5.24
CA GLU A 193 4.79 21.40 6.46
C GLU A 193 5.98 21.09 7.38
N GLY A 194 6.47 22.13 8.03
CA GLY A 194 7.52 22.04 9.05
C GLY A 194 8.27 23.35 9.20
N GLY A 195 9.02 23.49 10.29
CA GLY A 195 9.95 24.60 10.50
C GLY A 195 11.34 24.25 9.98
N ASP A 196 12.06 25.24 9.43
CA ASP A 196 13.46 25.11 8.99
C ASP A 196 13.73 23.95 8.02
N VAL A 197 12.79 23.66 7.10
CA VAL A 197 12.83 22.43 6.28
C VAL A 197 13.85 22.50 5.13
N TRP A 198 13.90 23.62 4.41
CA TRP A 198 14.80 23.83 3.25
C TRP A 198 15.77 25.01 3.43
N PHE A 199 15.45 25.94 4.34
CA PHE A 199 16.25 27.10 4.70
C PHE A 199 15.85 27.58 6.10
N TYR A 200 16.70 28.38 6.75
CA TYR A 200 16.42 28.97 8.08
C TYR A 200 15.20 29.91 8.01
N ASP A 201 14.15 29.61 8.76
CA ASP A 201 13.01 30.50 8.92
C ASP A 201 13.34 31.58 9.97
N PRO A 202 13.06 32.87 9.70
CA PRO A 202 13.10 33.86 10.76
C PRO A 202 12.07 33.46 11.84
N PRO A 203 12.37 33.67 13.14
CA PRO A 203 11.71 33.01 14.29
C PRO A 203 10.20 33.30 14.51
N SER A 204 9.49 33.88 13.55
CA SER A 204 8.08 34.27 13.65
C SER A 204 7.19 33.96 12.44
N GLN A 205 7.67 33.24 11.42
CA GLN A 205 6.82 32.83 10.28
C GLN A 205 7.15 31.39 9.91
N GLY A 206 6.17 30.47 10.00
CA GLY A 206 6.34 29.13 9.46
C GLY A 206 6.26 29.19 7.94
N ALA A 207 7.25 28.66 7.24
CA ALA A 207 7.20 28.49 5.81
C ALA A 207 6.22 27.36 5.43
N MET A 208 5.18 27.73 4.69
CA MET A 208 4.29 26.79 3.97
C MET A 208 4.65 26.88 2.49
N ILE A 209 5.12 25.78 1.89
CA ILE A 209 5.39 25.71 0.45
C ILE A 209 4.41 24.70 -0.15
N LEU A 210 3.51 25.20 -0.99
CA LEU A 210 2.73 24.39 -1.90
C LEU A 210 3.52 24.30 -3.22
N ALA A 211 4.08 23.13 -3.53
CA ALA A 211 4.80 22.90 -4.77
C ALA A 211 3.83 22.30 -5.81
N HIS A 212 3.50 23.06 -6.85
CA HIS A 212 2.86 22.58 -8.06
C HIS A 212 3.77 22.92 -9.25
N SER A 213 3.92 22.00 -10.19
CA SER A 213 4.51 22.25 -11.51
C SER A 213 3.46 22.77 -12.50
#